data_AF-A0A4R2TH70-F1
#
_entry.id   AF-A0A4R2TH70-F1
#
_cell.length_a   1.000
_cell.length_b   1.000
_cell.length_c   1.000
_cell.angle_alpha   90.00
_cell.angle_beta   90.00
_cell.angle_gamma   90.00
#
_symmetry.space_group_name_H-M   'P 1'
#
loop_
_entity.id
_entity.type
_entity.pdbx_description
1 polymer ?
#
loop_
_entity_poly.entity_id
_entity_poly.type
_entity_poly.pdbx_seq_one_letter_code
_entity_poly.pdbx_strand_id
1 'polypeptide(L)'
;MGIIFEEKTSRKIENGNKAVFTLFAYSDDFHPDNDEGCYTCIVRIVNEYNSLVVEYYRLFLIKNFDEKHYKNFIRKFSSNIEYRDQFDYKHDYIERRDPNIIDEEIGEVIAELNNLGLNTQYSCQGTKDIWSDRPNKGDGHSVMAYIKFLEKLPSSFIHLAKECRYFDVGSQVISSKKREYNIYFVKCMQELIDRWKIVILKNRD
;
A
#
# COMPACT_ATOMS: atom_id res chain seq x y z
N MET A 1 -18.41 -15.61 -1.10
CA MET A 1 -17.37 -15.01 -0.25
C MET A 1 -17.49 -15.44 1.21
N GLY A 2 -16.51 -16.19 1.72
CA GLY A 2 -16.41 -16.58 3.15
C GLY A 2 -15.06 -16.15 3.74
N ILE A 3 -15.00 -15.95 5.06
CA ILE A 3 -13.75 -15.75 5.79
C ILE A 3 -13.05 -17.11 5.89
N ILE A 4 -11.78 -17.18 5.51
CA ILE A 4 -10.95 -18.38 5.67
C ILE A 4 -9.90 -18.21 6.77
N PHE A 5 -9.59 -16.98 7.17
CA PHE A 5 -8.68 -16.67 8.27
C PHE A 5 -9.04 -15.34 8.95
N GLU A 6 -8.96 -15.32 10.29
CA GLU A 6 -9.12 -14.12 11.12
C GLU A 6 -8.10 -14.15 12.27
N GLU A 7 -7.34 -13.06 12.44
CA GLU A 7 -6.43 -12.87 13.58
C GLU A 7 -6.63 -11.51 14.22
N LYS A 8 -6.73 -11.47 15.57
CA LYS A 8 -6.87 -10.24 16.35
C LYS A 8 -5.64 -9.99 17.22
N THR A 9 -5.04 -8.81 17.05
CA THR A 9 -3.96 -8.31 17.92
C THR A 9 -4.33 -6.97 18.52
N SER A 10 -3.95 -6.73 19.78
CA SER A 10 -4.16 -5.43 20.43
C SER A 10 -2.87 -4.85 21.00
N ARG A 11 -2.74 -3.52 20.89
CA ARG A 11 -1.61 -2.75 21.41
C ARG A 11 -2.09 -1.45 22.04
N LYS A 12 -1.48 -1.07 23.17
CA LYS A 12 -1.62 0.28 23.72
C LYS A 12 -0.89 1.26 22.80
N ILE A 13 -1.48 2.43 22.63
CA ILE A 13 -0.90 3.56 21.89
C ILE A 13 -0.99 4.80 22.78
N GLU A 14 -0.56 5.96 22.28
CA GLU A 14 -0.54 7.21 23.04
C GLU A 14 -1.94 7.67 23.53
N ASN A 15 -1.95 8.57 24.52
CA ASN A 15 -3.15 9.18 25.10
C ASN A 15 -4.16 8.21 25.73
N GLY A 16 -3.68 7.07 26.26
CA GLY A 16 -4.54 6.07 26.90
C GLY A 16 -5.39 5.25 25.91
N ASN A 17 -5.24 5.48 24.61
CA ASN A 17 -5.96 4.76 23.57
C ASN A 17 -5.35 3.37 23.32
N LYS A 18 -6.13 2.50 22.69
CA LYS A 18 -5.75 1.15 22.31
C LYS A 18 -6.06 0.90 20.85
N ALA A 19 -5.09 0.43 20.09
CA ALA A 19 -5.30 -0.07 18.74
C ALA A 19 -5.68 -1.57 18.78
N VAL A 20 -6.70 -1.93 18.00
CA VAL A 20 -7.15 -3.31 17.78
C VAL A 20 -7.01 -3.60 16.29
N PHE A 21 -6.06 -4.46 15.97
CA PHE A 21 -5.74 -4.93 14.62
C PHE A 21 -6.52 -6.22 14.39
N THR A 22 -7.29 -6.30 13.31
CA THR A 22 -7.99 -7.51 12.88
C THR A 22 -7.61 -7.83 11.45
N LEU A 23 -6.82 -8.87 11.26
CA LEU A 23 -6.37 -9.35 9.95
C LEU A 23 -7.36 -10.41 9.44
N PHE A 24 -7.89 -10.18 8.25
CA PHE A 24 -8.82 -11.09 7.56
C PHE A 24 -8.20 -11.60 6.27
N ALA A 25 -8.49 -12.85 5.95
CA ALA A 25 -8.32 -13.41 4.62
C ALA A 25 -9.66 -14.04 4.19
N TYR A 26 -10.07 -13.79 2.95
CA TYR A 26 -11.35 -14.25 2.44
C TYR A 26 -11.19 -15.08 1.18
N SER A 27 -12.12 -16.01 0.93
CA SER A 27 -12.08 -16.93 -0.21
C SER A 27 -11.88 -16.26 -1.57
N ASP A 28 -12.50 -15.11 -1.81
CA ASP A 28 -12.51 -14.46 -3.13
C ASP A 28 -11.18 -13.72 -3.41
N ASP A 29 -10.34 -13.58 -2.38
CA ASP A 29 -9.01 -13.00 -2.48
C ASP A 29 -7.96 -14.05 -2.88
N PHE A 30 -8.31 -15.33 -2.96
CA PHE A 30 -7.41 -16.44 -3.29
C PHE A 30 -7.93 -17.19 -4.52
N HIS A 31 -7.06 -17.50 -5.47
CA HIS A 31 -7.41 -18.34 -6.61
C HIS A 31 -7.03 -19.80 -6.32
N PRO A 32 -7.87 -20.81 -6.64
CA PRO A 32 -7.56 -22.22 -6.39
C PRO A 32 -6.24 -22.70 -7.02
N ASP A 33 -5.81 -22.03 -8.09
CA ASP A 33 -4.59 -22.36 -8.84
C ASP A 33 -3.39 -21.43 -8.53
N ASN A 34 -3.47 -20.58 -7.49
CA ASN A 34 -2.42 -19.62 -7.15
C ASN A 34 -2.30 -19.39 -5.64
N ASP A 35 -1.08 -19.51 -5.10
CA ASP A 35 -0.76 -19.18 -3.70
C ASP A 35 -0.79 -17.66 -3.43
N GLU A 36 -1.06 -16.84 -4.46
CA GLU A 36 -1.24 -15.40 -4.33
C GLU A 36 -2.62 -15.07 -3.75
N GLY A 37 -2.63 -14.29 -2.67
CA GLY A 37 -3.84 -13.76 -2.06
C GLY A 37 -3.63 -12.43 -1.36
N CYS A 38 -4.72 -11.83 -0.87
CA CYS A 38 -4.62 -10.59 -0.11
C CYS A 38 -5.24 -10.73 1.28
N TYR A 39 -4.59 -10.08 2.25
CA TYR A 39 -5.06 -10.02 3.62
C TYR A 39 -5.40 -8.58 3.95
N THR A 40 -6.57 -8.34 4.52
CA THR A 40 -6.99 -7.00 4.94
C THR A 40 -6.87 -6.90 6.45
N CYS A 41 -6.07 -5.96 6.93
CA CYS A 41 -6.02 -5.59 8.34
C CYS A 41 -6.87 -4.35 8.60
N ILE A 42 -7.86 -4.50 9.46
CA ILE A 42 -8.66 -3.42 10.01
C ILE A 42 -8.05 -2.99 11.33
N VAL A 43 -7.73 -1.71 11.48
CA VAL A 43 -7.18 -1.16 12.72
C VAL A 43 -8.20 -0.21 13.35
N ARG A 44 -8.77 -0.61 14.48
CA ARG A 44 -9.67 0.22 15.28
C ARG A 44 -8.92 0.82 16.45
N ILE A 45 -8.84 2.14 16.50
CA ILE A 45 -8.41 2.84 17.71
C ILE A 45 -9.63 3.06 18.58
N VAL A 46 -9.56 2.57 19.82
CA VAL A 46 -10.58 2.78 20.84
C VAL A 46 -9.99 3.56 22.01
N ASN A 47 -10.82 4.38 22.65
CA ASN A 47 -10.43 5.11 23.86
C ASN A 47 -10.53 4.21 25.12
N GLU A 48 -10.24 4.79 26.28
CA GLU A 48 -10.32 4.11 27.58
C GLU A 48 -11.72 3.53 27.91
N TYR A 49 -12.78 4.07 27.29
CA TYR A 49 -14.16 3.60 27.41
C TYR A 49 -14.54 2.58 26.32
N ASN A 50 -13.56 2.04 25.58
CA ASN A 50 -13.77 1.17 24.41
C ASN A 50 -14.66 1.77 23.30
N SER A 51 -14.81 3.10 23.25
CA SER A 51 -15.51 3.76 22.15
C SER A 51 -14.58 3.94 20.97
N LEU A 52 -15.08 3.68 19.75
CA LEU A 52 -14.32 3.87 18.52
C LEU A 52 -13.95 5.34 18.34
N VAL A 53 -12.65 5.61 18.20
CA VAL A 53 -12.10 6.94 17.92
C VAL A 53 -11.88 7.10 16.42
N VAL A 54 -11.18 6.14 15.81
CA VAL A 54 -10.84 6.13 14.39
C VAL A 54 -10.62 4.70 13.92
N GLU A 55 -10.86 4.47 12.62
CA GLU A 55 -10.65 3.19 11.95
C GLU A 55 -9.75 3.40 10.73
N TYR A 56 -8.78 2.51 10.58
CA TYR A 56 -7.85 2.47 9.46
C TYR A 56 -7.89 1.11 8.81
N TYR A 57 -7.39 1.04 7.58
CA TYR A 57 -7.33 -0.19 6.82
C TYR A 57 -5.98 -0.31 6.12
N ARG A 58 -5.44 -1.53 6.16
CA ARG A 58 -4.20 -1.89 5.50
C ARG A 58 -4.40 -3.17 4.71
N LEU A 59 -4.12 -3.14 3.42
CA LEU A 59 -4.05 -4.34 2.60
C LEU A 59 -2.60 -4.86 2.63
N PHE A 60 -2.43 -6.15 2.90
CA PHE A 60 -1.18 -6.88 2.69
C PHE A 60 -1.35 -7.71 1.42
N LEU A 61 -0.47 -7.47 0.46
CA LEU A 61 -0.46 -8.14 -0.83
C LEU A 61 0.54 -9.29 -0.77
N ILE A 62 0.09 -10.49 -1.04
CA ILE A 62 0.88 -11.66 -0.67
C ILE A 62 0.97 -12.63 -1.83
N LYS A 63 2.22 -12.95 -2.20
CA LYS A 63 2.54 -14.17 -2.94
C LYS A 63 2.85 -15.36 -2.02
N ASN A 64 3.32 -15.08 -0.78
CA ASN A 64 3.51 -16.02 0.35
C ASN A 64 3.45 -15.23 1.67
N PHE A 65 2.54 -15.56 2.60
CA PHE A 65 2.32 -14.74 3.80
C PHE A 65 3.55 -14.79 4.69
N ASP A 66 4.24 -13.66 4.85
CA ASP A 66 5.29 -13.50 5.85
C ASP A 66 4.73 -12.79 7.08
N GLU A 67 4.53 -13.55 8.15
CA GLU A 67 4.07 -13.07 9.46
C GLU A 67 4.95 -11.91 9.98
N LYS A 68 6.21 -11.82 9.54
CA LYS A 68 7.14 -10.74 9.87
C LYS A 68 6.63 -9.38 9.39
N HIS A 69 6.03 -9.29 8.20
CA HIS A 69 5.50 -8.02 7.66
C HIS A 69 4.34 -7.51 8.51
N TYR A 70 3.42 -8.39 8.88
CA TYR A 70 2.29 -8.04 9.74
C TYR A 70 2.75 -7.61 11.14
N LYS A 71 3.71 -8.33 11.74
CA LYS A 71 4.31 -7.97 13.03
C LYS A 71 5.05 -6.62 12.98
N ASN A 72 5.79 -6.36 11.90
CA ASN A 72 6.48 -5.09 11.69
C ASN A 72 5.50 -3.93 11.55
N PHE A 73 4.44 -4.11 10.76
CA PHE A 73 3.36 -3.13 10.62
C PHE A 73 2.75 -2.79 11.97
N ILE A 74 2.32 -3.78 12.77
CA ILE A 74 1.74 -3.55 14.11
C ILE A 74 2.71 -2.76 14.98
N ARG A 75 3.99 -3.14 14.99
CA ARG A 75 5.01 -2.47 15.79
C ARG A 75 5.13 -0.99 15.40
N LYS A 76 5.34 -0.70 14.12
CA LYS A 76 5.49 0.68 13.62
C LYS A 76 4.22 1.50 13.83
N PHE A 77 3.05 0.96 13.49
CA PHE A 77 1.77 1.63 13.65
C PHE A 77 1.48 2.01 15.11
N SER A 78 1.87 1.14 16.04
CA SER A 78 1.66 1.38 17.48
C SER A 78 2.64 2.39 18.06
N SER A 79 3.84 2.54 17.50
CA SER A 79 4.91 3.38 18.06
C SER A 79 5.14 4.71 17.34
N ASN A 80 4.63 4.89 16.12
CA ASN A 80 4.90 6.06 15.28
C ASN A 80 3.59 6.67 14.77
N ILE A 81 3.26 7.86 15.30
CA ILE A 81 2.06 8.62 14.93
C ILE A 81 2.10 9.11 13.48
N GLU A 82 3.27 9.56 13.00
CA GLU A 82 3.43 10.06 11.62
C GLU A 82 3.26 8.94 10.60
N TYR A 83 3.71 7.71 10.94
CA TYR A 83 3.46 6.52 10.13
C TYR A 83 1.97 6.13 10.12
N ARG A 84 1.29 6.28 11.27
CA ARG A 84 -0.16 6.02 11.38
C ARG A 84 -0.98 7.00 10.54
N ASP A 85 -0.62 8.28 10.55
CA ASP A 85 -1.33 9.33 9.81
C ASP A 85 -1.31 9.08 8.29
N GLN A 86 -0.38 8.25 7.80
CA GLN A 86 -0.36 7.83 6.40
C GLN A 86 -1.58 6.98 5.98
N PHE A 87 -2.26 6.38 6.94
CA PHE A 87 -3.44 5.55 6.71
C PHE A 87 -4.74 6.33 6.89
N ASP A 88 -4.70 7.59 7.36
CA ASP A 88 -5.90 8.38 7.57
C ASP A 88 -6.44 8.94 6.23
N TYR A 89 -7.51 8.32 5.74
CA TYR A 89 -8.18 8.70 4.50
C TYR A 89 -8.80 10.11 4.55
N LYS A 90 -9.04 10.69 5.74
CA LYS A 90 -9.58 12.05 5.87
C LYS A 90 -8.52 13.12 5.57
N HIS A 91 -7.24 12.76 5.64
CA HIS A 91 -6.10 13.65 5.41
C HIS A 91 -5.49 13.52 4.00
N ASP A 92 -6.10 12.74 3.09
CA ASP A 92 -5.67 12.57 1.68
C ASP A 92 -5.62 13.88 0.87
N TYR A 93 -6.18 14.97 1.40
CA TYR A 93 -6.18 16.29 0.75
C TYR A 93 -5.06 17.22 1.23
N ILE A 94 -4.27 16.86 2.24
CA ILE A 94 -3.22 17.74 2.78
C ILE A 94 -1.86 17.15 2.43
N GLU A 95 -1.23 17.72 1.40
CA GLU A 95 0.14 17.48 0.93
C GLU A 95 1.21 17.81 2.01
N ARG A 96 1.27 17.02 3.09
CA ARG A 96 2.26 17.15 4.17
C ARG A 96 2.67 15.80 4.76
N ARG A 97 3.09 14.85 3.92
CA ARG A 97 3.72 13.61 4.40
C ARG A 97 5.24 13.73 4.29
N ASP A 98 5.96 13.34 5.35
CA ASP A 98 7.42 13.32 5.35
C ASP A 98 7.92 12.25 4.34
N PRO A 99 8.73 12.64 3.34
CA PRO A 99 9.24 11.71 2.32
C PRO A 99 10.15 10.60 2.87
N ASN A 100 10.62 10.72 4.12
CA ASN A 100 11.46 9.71 4.77
C ASN A 100 10.67 8.53 5.36
N ILE A 101 9.33 8.62 5.41
CA ILE A 101 8.48 7.57 5.98
C ILE A 101 7.76 6.87 4.82
N ILE A 102 8.39 5.84 4.27
CA ILE A 102 7.87 5.05 3.14
C ILE A 102 7.40 3.69 3.64
N ASP A 103 6.30 3.19 3.07
CA ASP A 103 5.83 1.83 3.29
C ASP A 103 6.91 0.81 2.90
N GLU A 104 7.22 -0.14 3.79
CA GLU A 104 8.36 -1.05 3.64
C GLU A 104 8.29 -1.84 2.33
N GLU A 105 7.07 -2.22 1.89
CA GLU A 105 6.88 -3.02 0.67
C GLU A 105 7.30 -2.29 -0.62
N ILE A 106 7.38 -0.96 -0.59
CA ILE A 106 7.75 -0.14 -1.75
C ILE A 106 9.02 0.68 -1.50
N GLY A 107 9.62 0.58 -0.31
CA GLY A 107 10.81 1.33 0.06
C GLY A 107 11.98 1.14 -0.91
N GLU A 108 12.25 -0.11 -1.32
CA GLU A 108 13.31 -0.42 -2.29
C GLU A 108 13.03 0.18 -3.67
N VAL A 109 11.80 0.03 -4.17
CA VAL A 109 11.35 0.63 -5.44
C VAL A 109 11.52 2.15 -5.42
N ILE A 110 11.12 2.80 -4.32
CA ILE A 110 11.25 4.25 -4.16
C ILE A 110 12.71 4.68 -4.13
N ALA A 111 13.56 3.99 -3.38
CA ALA A 111 14.99 4.29 -3.33
C ALA A 111 15.65 4.15 -4.71
N GLU A 112 15.31 3.10 -5.47
CA GLU A 112 15.83 2.91 -6.83
C GLU A 112 15.37 4.01 -7.80
N LEU A 113 14.09 4.40 -7.77
CA LEU A 113 13.56 5.50 -8.60
C LEU A 113 14.26 6.82 -8.29
N ASN A 114 14.51 7.11 -7.01
CA ASN A 114 15.22 8.31 -6.58
C ASN A 114 16.70 8.29 -7.04
N ASN A 115 17.38 7.15 -6.93
CA ASN A 115 18.75 6.99 -7.44
C ASN A 115 18.85 7.15 -8.96
N LEU A 116 17.77 6.88 -9.69
CA LEU A 116 17.64 7.11 -11.13
C LEU A 116 17.26 8.55 -11.50
N GLY A 117 17.12 9.44 -10.51
CA GLY A 117 16.79 10.85 -10.70
C GLY A 117 15.31 11.12 -11.00
N LEU A 118 14.43 10.13 -10.82
CA LEU A 118 12.99 10.28 -11.08
C LEU A 118 12.25 10.96 -9.91
N ASN A 119 12.91 11.14 -8.75
CA ASN A 119 12.48 11.96 -7.61
C ASN A 119 11.00 11.78 -7.22
N THR A 120 10.73 10.74 -6.45
CA THR A 120 9.40 10.41 -5.92
C THR A 120 8.98 11.39 -4.83
N GLN A 121 7.71 11.78 -4.83
CA GLN A 121 7.09 12.63 -3.80
C GLN A 121 6.38 11.78 -2.74
N TYR A 122 5.71 10.71 -3.16
CA TYR A 122 4.78 9.97 -2.33
C TYR A 122 4.48 8.59 -2.92
N SER A 123 4.12 7.64 -2.05
CA SER A 123 3.51 6.39 -2.48
C SER A 123 2.56 5.82 -1.42
N CYS A 124 1.55 5.06 -1.85
CA CYS A 124 0.51 4.55 -0.95
C CYS A 124 -0.13 3.27 -1.45
N GLN A 125 -0.59 2.48 -0.48
CA GLN A 125 -1.45 1.30 -0.63
C GLN A 125 -2.67 1.33 0.32
N GLY A 126 -3.01 2.50 0.91
CA GLY A 126 -4.13 2.75 1.84
C GLY A 126 -5.48 2.98 1.15
N THR A 127 -6.57 3.24 1.90
CA THR A 127 -7.96 2.95 1.48
C THR A 127 -8.94 4.12 1.32
N LYS A 128 -9.93 4.02 0.42
CA LYS A 128 -11.11 4.91 0.29
C LYS A 128 -12.41 4.11 0.10
N ASP A 129 -13.36 4.25 1.03
CA ASP A 129 -14.71 3.65 1.18
C ASP A 129 -14.76 2.20 1.76
N ILE A 130 -15.96 1.71 2.12
CA ILE A 130 -16.22 0.37 2.70
C ILE A 130 -16.74 -0.57 1.60
N TRP A 131 -16.24 -1.80 1.50
CA TRP A 131 -16.85 -2.84 0.65
C TRP A 131 -18.29 -3.12 1.09
N SER A 132 -19.26 -2.67 0.29
CA SER A 132 -20.68 -2.93 0.53
C SER A 132 -21.07 -4.40 0.36
N ASP A 133 -20.23 -5.18 -0.31
CA ASP A 133 -20.42 -6.59 -0.69
C ASP A 133 -19.71 -7.58 0.24
N ARG A 134 -18.87 -7.11 1.18
CA ARG A 134 -18.28 -7.96 2.22
C ARG A 134 -19.25 -8.20 3.39
N PRO A 135 -19.19 -9.37 4.03
CA PRO A 135 -20.06 -9.70 5.16
C PRO A 135 -19.88 -8.76 6.36
N ASN A 136 -18.70 -8.13 6.50
CA ASN A 136 -18.45 -7.13 7.52
C ASN A 136 -18.51 -5.72 6.91
N LYS A 137 -19.52 -4.93 7.32
CA LYS A 137 -19.77 -3.54 6.88
C LYS A 137 -18.69 -2.52 7.30
N GLY A 138 -17.46 -2.95 7.46
CA GLY A 138 -16.30 -2.14 7.79
C GLY A 138 -15.02 -2.67 7.14
N ASP A 139 -15.08 -3.52 6.12
CA ASP A 139 -13.89 -3.88 5.36
C ASP A 139 -13.54 -2.71 4.42
N GLY A 140 -12.52 -1.92 4.72
CA GLY A 140 -12.09 -0.80 3.88
C GLY A 140 -11.62 -1.24 2.48
N HIS A 141 -11.80 -0.40 1.47
CA HIS A 141 -11.29 -0.66 0.12
C HIS A 141 -9.84 -0.22 -0.02
N SER A 142 -8.94 -1.08 -0.50
CA SER A 142 -7.62 -0.63 -1.01
C SER A 142 -7.78 0.38 -2.16
N VAL A 143 -7.17 1.57 -2.03
CA VAL A 143 -6.93 2.49 -3.17
C VAL A 143 -5.95 1.79 -4.09
N MET A 144 -6.06 2.08 -5.39
CA MET A 144 -5.04 1.72 -6.36
C MET A 144 -3.66 2.06 -5.80
N ALA A 145 -2.75 1.09 -5.78
CA ALA A 145 -1.36 1.34 -5.39
C ALA A 145 -0.79 2.40 -6.32
N TYR A 146 -0.09 3.42 -5.81
CA TYR A 146 0.49 4.45 -6.68
C TYR A 146 1.75 5.09 -6.15
N ILE A 147 2.51 5.67 -7.09
CA ILE A 147 3.70 6.50 -6.87
C ILE A 147 3.46 7.83 -7.56
N LYS A 148 3.56 8.94 -6.80
CA LYS A 148 3.56 10.31 -7.31
C LYS A 148 5.01 10.81 -7.38
N PHE A 149 5.35 11.48 -8.46
CA PHE A 149 6.67 12.03 -8.74
C PHE A 149 6.65 13.56 -8.61
N LEU A 150 7.75 14.15 -8.13
CA LEU A 150 7.88 15.60 -7.96
C LEU A 150 7.80 16.33 -9.29
N GLU A 151 8.44 15.76 -10.31
CA GLU A 151 8.52 16.33 -11.66
C GLU A 151 7.80 15.45 -12.68
N LYS A 152 7.63 15.99 -13.89
CA LYS A 152 7.10 15.20 -15.01
C LYS A 152 8.06 14.08 -15.37
N LEU A 153 7.53 12.87 -15.50
CA LEU A 153 8.28 11.70 -15.91
C LEU A 153 8.80 11.86 -17.35
N PRO A 154 10.00 11.33 -17.67
CA PRO A 154 10.50 11.27 -19.05
C PRO A 154 9.51 10.54 -19.96
N SER A 155 9.33 11.04 -21.19
CA SER A 155 8.38 10.47 -22.16
C SER A 155 8.68 9.00 -22.49
N SER A 156 9.95 8.62 -22.56
CA SER A 156 10.39 7.24 -22.77
C SER A 156 10.09 6.34 -21.57
N PHE A 157 10.24 6.85 -20.34
CA PHE A 157 9.83 6.12 -19.13
C PHE A 157 8.31 5.90 -19.11
N ILE A 158 7.52 6.93 -19.44
CA ILE A 158 6.06 6.82 -19.57
C ILE A 158 5.68 5.78 -20.62
N HIS A 159 6.38 5.75 -21.77
CA HIS A 159 6.10 4.78 -22.83
C HIS A 159 6.32 3.34 -22.33
N LEU A 160 7.46 3.07 -21.69
CA LEU A 160 7.73 1.75 -21.10
C LEU A 160 6.70 1.37 -20.04
N ALA A 161 6.32 2.31 -19.17
CA ALA A 161 5.33 2.07 -18.12
C ALA A 161 3.96 1.69 -18.69
N LYS A 162 3.56 2.31 -19.81
CA LYS A 162 2.28 2.03 -20.49
C LYS A 162 2.19 0.64 -21.11
N GLU A 163 3.32 -0.04 -21.32
CA GLU A 163 3.32 -1.43 -21.78
C GLU A 163 2.90 -2.40 -20.68
N CYS A 164 3.00 -2.01 -19.40
CA CYS A 164 2.49 -2.82 -18.30
C CYS A 164 0.96 -2.73 -18.25
N ARG A 165 0.28 -3.84 -18.56
CA ARG A 165 -1.20 -3.91 -18.57
C ARG A 165 -1.86 -3.59 -17.23
N TYR A 166 -1.10 -3.64 -16.14
CA TYR A 166 -1.56 -3.44 -14.77
C TYR A 166 -1.47 -1.99 -14.32
N PHE A 167 -0.81 -1.10 -15.07
CA PHE A 167 -0.66 0.30 -14.71
C PHE A 167 -1.70 1.21 -15.39
N ASP A 168 -2.03 2.28 -14.68
CA ASP A 168 -2.49 3.53 -15.22
C ASP A 168 -1.37 4.58 -15.05
N VAL A 169 -1.06 5.32 -16.11
CA VAL A 169 0.18 6.09 -16.23
C VAL A 169 -0.14 7.52 -16.66
N GLY A 170 -0.04 8.45 -15.70
CA GLY A 170 -0.08 9.89 -15.91
C GLY A 170 1.30 10.50 -16.12
N SER A 171 1.36 11.82 -16.25
CA SER A 171 2.62 12.55 -16.44
C SER A 171 3.49 12.64 -15.17
N GLN A 172 2.90 12.45 -13.99
CA GLN A 172 3.57 12.55 -12.68
C GLN A 172 3.10 11.46 -11.71
N VAL A 173 2.30 10.50 -12.17
CA VAL A 173 1.72 9.46 -11.33
C VAL A 173 1.73 8.16 -12.11
N ILE A 174 2.19 7.09 -11.46
CA ILE A 174 1.96 5.72 -11.90
C ILE A 174 1.13 5.05 -10.82
N SER A 175 -0.02 4.50 -11.19
CA SER A 175 -0.89 3.75 -10.30
C SER A 175 -1.21 2.38 -10.87
N SER A 176 -1.68 1.45 -10.07
CA SER A 176 -2.35 0.26 -10.59
C SER A 176 -3.62 0.70 -11.32
N LYS A 177 -4.02 0.00 -12.38
CA LYS A 177 -5.20 0.34 -13.19
C LYS A 177 -6.50 -0.05 -12.51
N LYS A 178 -6.43 -1.11 -11.70
CA LYS A 178 -7.52 -1.64 -10.88
C LYS A 178 -6.93 -2.18 -9.59
N ARG A 179 -7.74 -2.25 -8.54
CA ARG A 179 -7.31 -2.70 -7.21
C ARG A 179 -6.79 -4.14 -7.22
N GLU A 180 -7.43 -5.05 -7.95
CA GLU A 180 -6.95 -6.45 -8.03
C GLU A 180 -5.54 -6.55 -8.64
N TYR A 181 -5.05 -5.49 -9.28
CA TYR A 181 -3.68 -5.43 -9.80
C TYR A 181 -2.67 -4.85 -8.81
N ASN A 182 -3.10 -4.40 -7.63
CA ASN A 182 -2.20 -3.92 -6.58
C ASN A 182 -1.14 -4.99 -6.24
N ILE A 183 -1.53 -6.28 -6.23
CA ILE A 183 -0.61 -7.41 -5.97
C ILE A 183 0.58 -7.46 -6.95
N TYR A 184 0.41 -6.93 -8.15
CA TYR A 184 1.46 -6.90 -9.17
C TYR A 184 2.26 -5.59 -9.17
N PHE A 185 1.83 -4.58 -8.41
CA PHE A 185 2.33 -3.21 -8.55
C PHE A 185 3.84 -3.12 -8.29
N VAL A 186 4.32 -3.67 -7.17
CA VAL A 186 5.75 -3.64 -6.80
C VAL A 186 6.61 -4.38 -7.82
N LYS A 187 6.19 -5.60 -8.18
CA LYS A 187 6.89 -6.42 -9.18
C LYS A 187 6.97 -5.71 -10.53
N CYS A 188 5.87 -5.14 -11.00
CA CYS A 188 5.84 -4.42 -12.27
C CYS A 188 6.64 -3.12 -12.22
N MET A 189 6.71 -2.45 -11.07
CA MET A 189 7.57 -1.28 -10.89
C MET A 189 9.04 -1.67 -10.97
N GLN A 190 9.43 -2.80 -10.36
CA GLN A 190 10.80 -3.31 -10.46
C GLN A 190 11.17 -3.68 -11.91
N GLU A 191 10.29 -4.40 -12.62
CA GLU A 191 10.49 -4.72 -14.04
C GLU A 191 10.62 -3.45 -14.90
N LEU A 192 9.80 -2.43 -14.63
CA LEU A 192 9.90 -1.13 -15.31
C LEU A 192 11.25 -0.44 -15.03
N ILE A 193 11.70 -0.44 -13.78
CA ILE A 193 12.98 0.13 -13.36
C ILE A 193 14.14 -0.57 -14.08
N ASP A 194 14.14 -1.90 -14.14
CA ASP A 194 15.20 -2.67 -14.78
C ASP A 194 15.27 -2.41 -16.29
N ARG A 195 14.11 -2.30 -16.95
CA ARG A 195 14.04 -1.89 -18.35
C ARG A 195 14.55 -0.47 -18.56
N TRP A 196 14.24 0.44 -17.64
CA TRP A 196 14.69 1.83 -17.72
C TRP A 196 16.21 1.97 -17.55
N LYS A 197 16.83 1.21 -16.64
CA LYS A 197 18.29 1.15 -16.48
C LYS A 197 18.99 0.81 -17.80
N ILE A 198 18.45 -0.16 -18.57
CA ILE A 198 18.99 -0.54 -19.89
C ILE A 198 18.91 0.64 -20.88
N VAL A 199 17.82 1.40 -20.88
CA VAL A 199 17.67 2.57 -21.76
C VAL A 199 18.66 3.68 -21.40
N ILE A 200 18.84 3.97 -20.11
CA ILE A 200 19.83 4.97 -19.66
C ILE A 200 21.24 4.57 -20.08
N LEU A 201 21.61 3.30 -19.92
CA LEU A 201 22.93 2.81 -20.29
C LEU A 201 23.19 2.95 -21.80
N LYS A 202 22.21 2.58 -22.64
CA LYS A 202 22.31 2.70 -24.10
C LYS A 202 22.43 4.14 -24.62
N ASN A 203 21.98 5.12 -23.83
CA ASN A 203 22.08 6.54 -24.21
C ASN A 203 23.37 7.21 -23.70
N ARG A 204 24.23 6.48 -22.97
CA ARG A 204 25.53 6.96 -22.50
C ARG A 204 26.70 6.50 -23.38
N ASP A 205 26.46 5.51 -24.23
CA ASP A 205 27.38 5.02 -25.29
C ASP A 205 27.12 5.75 -26.61
#